data_AF-A0A0L6VX48-F1
#
_entry.id   AF-A0A0L6VX48-F1
#
_cell.length_a   1.000
_cell.length_b   1.000
_cell.length_c   1.000
_cell.angle_alpha   90.00
_cell.angle_beta   90.00
_cell.angle_gamma   90.00
#
_symmetry.space_group_name_H-M   'P 1'
#
loop_
_entity.id
_entity.type
_entity.pdbx_description
1 polymer ?
#
loop_
_entity_poly.entity_id
_entity_poly.type
_entity_poly.pdbx_seq_one_letter_code
_entity_poly.pdbx_strand_id
1 'polypeptide(L)'
;MTTNASLNHAQRIPLAAEIHSRPFLKLEAPEALTHLAIFPAGESGSRSSHYPSQHALLAQLCGHFGVAPPHAGANHFFHDFGRFRLKWECHTEFATYTFTEKRVPDPGTTAADSFDRVPLAHLPQAWIAALRGSLMAAAHVVLERGAADPATLQQNFTGMLAGARVMQGGELWTDFAIQPDGFSRFVLRDVDMRAQQAGRLAQRVLEIETYRMMALLGLPVARTVAAALDDVEAELATLAERMVAGGASAAAEQDLLGQITRLAARLEKLSLNNGYRLSASKAYYRLVRARIEELRETRIEGVPTVDEFMERRLTPAMNTCEAVTARQEALGRRIANVNDLLRTRVSIVQEEQNRQILQSMDRRTAQQLRLQQAVEGLSVAAISYYVVGLLGYAGKAAKALGLPLNPDLATGALVPLVAAAVWLGLRRMHKRMHRPVVGDRHAEIGHAVLPP
;
A
#
# COMPACT_ATOMS: atom_id res chain seq x y z
N MET A 1 8.31 -21.36 46.36
CA MET A 1 7.68 -20.37 45.46
C MET A 1 6.69 -19.57 46.29
N THR A 2 6.87 -18.25 46.41
CA THR A 2 6.03 -17.39 47.25
C THR A 2 4.62 -17.27 46.65
N THR A 3 3.59 -17.31 47.51
CA THR A 3 2.15 -17.20 47.17
C THR A 3 1.79 -16.00 46.28
N ASN A 4 2.63 -14.95 46.28
CA ASN A 4 2.45 -13.79 45.40
C ASN A 4 2.82 -14.06 43.93
N ALA A 5 3.71 -15.03 43.65
CA ALA A 5 4.10 -15.36 42.28
C ALA A 5 2.96 -16.06 41.50
N SER A 6 2.13 -16.86 42.19
CA SER A 6 0.96 -17.52 41.61
C SER A 6 -0.22 -16.58 41.32
N LEU A 7 -0.19 -15.35 41.84
CA LEU A 7 -1.19 -14.30 41.55
C LEU A 7 -0.85 -13.51 40.29
N ASN A 8 0.36 -13.65 39.75
CA ASN A 8 0.78 -12.87 38.59
C ASN A 8 0.25 -13.49 37.31
N HIS A 9 -0.46 -12.68 36.52
CA HIS A 9 -0.66 -12.96 35.10
C HIS A 9 0.71 -13.18 34.43
N ALA A 10 0.81 -14.20 33.56
CA ALA A 10 2.07 -14.62 32.94
C ALA A 10 2.82 -13.48 32.22
N GLN A 11 2.07 -12.52 31.64
CA GLN A 11 2.64 -11.38 30.92
C GLN A 11 3.01 -10.19 31.83
N ARG A 12 2.60 -10.16 33.11
CA ARG A 12 2.81 -8.98 33.97
C ARG A 12 4.29 -8.62 34.10
N ILE A 13 5.14 -9.62 34.36
CA ILE A 13 6.59 -9.41 34.55
C ILE A 13 7.26 -9.04 33.21
N PRO A 14 7.06 -9.78 32.09
CA PRO A 14 7.62 -9.40 30.80
C PRO A 14 7.23 -7.98 30.35
N LEU A 15 5.95 -7.62 30.45
CA LEU A 15 5.47 -6.28 30.06
C LEU A 15 6.02 -5.17 30.97
N ALA A 16 6.11 -5.41 32.28
CA ALA A 16 6.72 -4.46 33.20
C ALA A 16 8.23 -4.31 32.94
N ALA A 17 8.93 -5.39 32.57
CA ALA A 17 10.34 -5.37 32.21
C ALA A 17 10.58 -4.61 30.90
N GLU A 18 9.70 -4.72 29.91
CA GLU A 18 9.81 -3.97 28.64
C GLU A 18 9.90 -2.46 28.86
N ILE A 19 9.09 -1.90 29.76
CA ILE A 19 9.09 -0.45 30.07
C ILE A 19 10.44 0.00 30.65
N HIS A 20 11.09 -0.84 31.46
CA HIS A 20 12.35 -0.52 32.14
C HIS A 20 13.59 -0.95 31.36
N SER A 21 13.43 -1.61 30.21
CA SER A 21 14.52 -2.17 29.41
C SER A 21 15.39 -1.11 28.71
N ARG A 22 14.98 0.18 28.75
CA ARG A 22 15.59 1.28 27.98
C ARG A 22 16.12 2.40 28.87
N PRO A 23 17.09 2.14 29.76
CA PRO A 23 17.66 3.21 30.58
C PRO A 23 18.43 4.22 29.71
N PHE A 24 18.40 5.48 30.14
CA PHE A 24 19.27 6.52 29.60
C PHE A 24 20.71 6.26 30.02
N LEU A 25 21.66 6.65 29.17
CA LEU A 25 23.08 6.65 29.53
C LEU A 25 23.29 7.58 30.73
N LYS A 26 24.03 7.12 31.75
CA LYS A 26 24.44 7.97 32.86
C LYS A 26 25.73 8.71 32.46
N LEU A 27 25.56 9.93 31.95
CA LEU A 27 26.65 10.79 31.51
C LEU A 27 26.94 11.86 32.56
N GLU A 28 28.22 12.12 32.80
CA GLU A 28 28.70 13.17 33.70
C GLU A 28 29.81 13.95 33.01
N ALA A 29 29.55 15.22 32.69
CA ALA A 29 30.52 16.05 32.00
C ALA A 29 31.87 16.12 32.77
N PRO A 30 33.04 16.07 32.08
CA PRO A 30 33.18 15.99 30.64
C PRO A 30 33.22 14.55 30.08
N GLU A 31 32.52 14.34 28.97
CA GLU A 31 32.54 13.06 28.23
C GLU A 31 32.54 13.28 26.72
N ALA A 32 32.99 12.27 25.97
CA ALA A 32 32.81 12.20 24.52
C ALA A 32 32.03 10.95 24.13
N LEU A 33 31.25 11.07 23.05
CA LEU A 33 30.46 9.99 22.50
C LEU A 33 30.74 9.80 21.01
N THR A 34 30.68 8.55 20.57
CA THR A 34 30.57 8.17 19.16
C THR A 34 29.28 7.40 18.98
N HIS A 35 28.43 7.86 18.08
CA HIS A 35 27.17 7.22 17.75
C HIS A 35 27.20 6.76 16.30
N LEU A 36 26.78 5.51 16.07
CA LEU A 36 26.67 4.89 14.76
C LEU A 36 25.26 4.31 14.61
N ALA A 37 24.51 4.76 13.60
CA ALA A 37 23.25 4.17 13.20
C ALA A 37 23.47 3.30 11.96
N ILE A 38 23.34 2.00 12.14
CA ILE A 38 23.64 0.97 11.15
C ILE A 38 22.34 0.49 10.53
N PHE A 39 22.17 0.80 9.25
CA PHE A 39 21.06 0.39 8.41
C PHE A 39 21.54 -0.67 7.40
N PRO A 40 20.85 -1.81 7.24
CA PRO A 40 21.29 -2.89 6.35
C PRO A 40 21.63 -2.40 4.95
N ALA A 41 22.77 -2.87 4.41
CA ALA A 41 23.16 -2.55 3.05
C ALA A 41 22.25 -3.26 2.03
N GLY A 42 21.63 -2.50 1.12
CA GLY A 42 20.86 -3.00 -0.03
C GLY A 42 19.34 -2.98 0.11
N GLU A 43 18.63 -2.70 -0.99
CA GLU A 43 17.15 -2.71 -1.07
C GLU A 43 16.54 -4.09 -0.83
N SER A 44 17.35 -5.16 -0.88
CA SER A 44 16.94 -6.57 -0.74
C SER A 44 17.32 -7.20 0.60
N GLY A 45 17.84 -6.43 1.56
CA GLY A 45 18.04 -6.91 2.92
C GLY A 45 16.69 -7.25 3.54
N SER A 46 16.27 -8.51 3.47
CA SER A 46 15.01 -8.94 4.06
C SER A 46 15.03 -8.52 5.54
N ARG A 47 13.96 -7.85 6.01
CA ARG A 47 13.79 -7.46 7.42
C ARG A 47 14.03 -8.63 8.38
N SER A 48 13.81 -9.87 7.91
CA SER A 48 14.11 -11.10 8.64
C SER A 48 15.59 -11.31 8.97
N SER A 49 16.50 -10.77 8.16
CA SER A 49 17.96 -10.90 8.32
C SER A 49 18.60 -9.76 9.10
N HIS A 50 17.93 -8.60 9.19
CA HIS A 50 18.41 -7.43 9.94
C HIS A 50 18.76 -7.82 11.37
N TYR A 51 17.79 -8.39 12.08
CA TYR A 51 17.93 -8.71 13.48
C TYR A 51 19.08 -9.70 13.78
N PRO A 52 19.18 -10.86 13.11
CA PRO A 52 20.34 -11.75 13.25
C PRO A 52 21.67 -11.08 12.88
N SER A 53 21.71 -10.25 11.84
CA SER A 53 22.95 -9.60 11.40
C SER A 53 23.50 -8.61 12.43
N GLN A 54 22.62 -7.85 13.09
CA GLN A 54 23.01 -6.91 14.13
C GLN A 54 23.47 -7.63 15.40
N HIS A 55 22.83 -8.74 15.76
CA HIS A 55 23.28 -9.61 16.84
C HIS A 55 24.68 -10.19 16.57
N ALA A 56 24.94 -10.65 15.34
CA ALA A 56 26.25 -11.16 14.95
C ALA A 56 27.33 -10.07 15.03
N LEU A 57 27.02 -8.86 14.55
CA LEU A 57 27.92 -7.71 14.60
C LEU A 57 28.24 -7.29 16.05
N LEU A 58 27.24 -7.26 16.93
CA LEU A 58 27.45 -7.00 18.35
C LEU A 58 28.25 -8.12 19.02
N ALA A 59 27.96 -9.39 18.70
CA ALA A 59 28.68 -10.53 19.26
C ALA A 59 30.16 -10.55 18.88
N GLN A 60 30.51 -10.14 17.65
CA GLN A 60 31.90 -9.96 17.24
C GLN A 60 32.61 -8.89 18.08
N LEU A 61 31.94 -7.76 18.33
CA LEU A 61 32.47 -6.69 19.16
C LEU A 61 32.67 -7.15 20.61
N CYS A 62 31.64 -7.78 21.20
CA CYS A 62 31.71 -8.34 22.55
C CYS A 62 32.83 -9.38 22.67
N GLY A 63 32.95 -10.29 21.69
CA GLY A 63 33.99 -11.32 21.65
C GLY A 63 35.40 -10.75 21.58
N HIS A 64 35.61 -9.67 20.82
CA HIS A 64 36.90 -8.98 20.76
C HIS A 64 37.38 -8.49 22.14
N PHE A 65 36.45 -8.03 22.98
CA PHE A 65 36.75 -7.55 24.33
C PHE A 65 36.52 -8.60 25.44
N GLY A 66 36.25 -9.86 25.09
CA GLY A 66 36.02 -10.93 26.06
C GLY A 66 34.73 -10.80 26.87
N VAL A 67 33.74 -10.08 26.35
CA VAL A 67 32.43 -9.86 26.98
C VAL A 67 31.41 -10.83 26.40
N ALA A 68 30.51 -11.35 27.24
CA ALA A 68 29.40 -12.17 26.77
C ALA A 68 28.36 -11.31 26.01
N PRO A 69 27.94 -11.70 24.78
CA PRO A 69 26.90 -10.99 24.06
C PRO A 69 25.52 -11.15 24.75
N PRO A 70 24.54 -10.29 24.43
CA PRO A 70 23.19 -10.46 24.95
C PRO A 70 22.53 -11.74 24.39
N HIS A 71 21.42 -12.15 25.02
CA HIS A 71 20.65 -13.30 24.54
C HIS A 71 20.05 -13.03 23.13
N ALA A 72 19.76 -14.11 22.39
CA ALA A 72 19.31 -14.03 20.98
C ALA A 72 18.01 -13.26 20.71
N GLY A 73 17.23 -12.88 21.74
CA GLY A 73 16.03 -12.04 21.61
C GLY A 73 16.17 -10.62 22.19
N ALA A 74 17.40 -10.14 22.45
CA ALA A 74 17.61 -8.84 23.07
C ALA A 74 17.55 -7.72 22.05
N ASN A 75 16.78 -6.67 22.36
CA ASN A 75 16.71 -5.46 21.52
C ASN A 75 17.55 -4.32 22.10
N HIS A 76 18.14 -4.52 23.28
CA HIS A 76 18.97 -3.53 23.95
C HIS A 76 20.13 -4.25 24.63
N PHE A 77 21.29 -3.60 24.68
CA PHE A 77 22.45 -4.08 25.39
C PHE A 77 23.23 -2.88 25.92
N PHE A 78 23.61 -2.94 27.19
CA PHE A 78 24.46 -1.94 27.82
C PHE A 78 25.60 -2.64 28.54
N HIS A 79 26.83 -2.18 28.32
CA HIS A 79 27.99 -2.72 29.00
C HIS A 79 29.08 -1.66 29.17
N ASP A 80 29.81 -1.77 30.28
CA ASP A 80 30.99 -0.96 30.57
C ASP A 80 32.25 -1.79 30.27
N PHE A 81 32.99 -1.40 29.24
CA PHE A 81 34.23 -2.06 28.81
C PHE A 81 35.46 -1.47 29.51
N GLY A 82 35.27 -0.65 30.55
CA GLY A 82 36.30 0.04 31.31
C GLY A 82 36.78 1.31 30.63
N ARG A 83 37.31 1.22 29.40
CA ARG A 83 37.77 2.40 28.64
C ARG A 83 36.62 3.20 28.04
N PHE A 84 35.58 2.50 27.61
CA PHE A 84 34.36 3.09 27.09
C PHE A 84 33.15 2.29 27.54
N ARG A 85 31.97 2.88 27.47
CA ARG A 85 30.68 2.22 27.68
C ARG A 85 29.95 2.13 26.35
N LEU A 86 29.23 1.04 26.13
CA LEU A 86 28.37 0.84 24.96
C LEU A 86 26.92 0.82 25.40
N LYS A 87 26.09 1.58 24.68
CA LYS A 87 24.65 1.35 24.59
C LYS A 87 24.32 0.95 23.15
N TRP A 88 23.74 -0.24 22.99
CA TRP A 88 23.25 -0.76 21.73
C TRP A 88 21.73 -0.91 21.77
N GLU A 89 21.07 -0.49 20.70
CA GLU A 89 19.61 -0.63 20.53
C GLU A 89 19.30 -1.15 19.13
N CYS A 90 18.62 -2.29 19.04
CA CYS A 90 18.16 -2.86 17.78
C CYS A 90 16.72 -2.43 17.51
N HIS A 91 16.54 -1.57 16.52
CA HIS A 91 15.24 -1.17 16.02
C HIS A 91 14.80 -2.06 14.85
N THR A 92 13.58 -1.84 14.37
CA THR A 92 12.99 -2.62 13.28
C THR A 92 13.73 -2.48 11.94
N GLU A 93 14.33 -1.30 11.67
CA GLU A 93 14.99 -1.00 10.39
C GLU A 93 16.50 -0.77 10.49
N PHE A 94 17.00 -0.43 11.67
CA PHE A 94 18.41 -0.13 11.91
C PHE A 94 18.78 -0.54 13.34
N ALA A 95 20.06 -0.55 13.67
CA ALA A 95 20.54 -0.62 15.04
C ALA A 95 21.45 0.56 15.35
N THR A 96 21.48 0.99 16.60
CA THR A 96 22.37 2.06 17.05
C THR A 96 23.43 1.51 17.98
N TYR A 97 24.64 2.04 17.85
CA TYR A 97 25.77 1.79 18.73
C TYR A 97 26.25 3.13 19.24
N THR A 98 26.06 3.38 20.54
CA THR A 98 26.50 4.60 21.20
C THR A 98 27.62 4.26 22.17
N PHE A 99 28.82 4.66 21.82
CA PHE A 99 30.02 4.53 22.63
C PHE A 99 30.24 5.80 23.43
N THR A 100 30.55 5.70 24.72
CA THR A 100 30.83 6.86 25.57
C THR A 100 32.10 6.66 26.36
N GLU A 101 32.89 7.73 26.49
CA GLU A 101 34.16 7.73 27.22
C GLU A 101 34.22 8.96 28.12
N LYS A 102 34.61 8.74 29.38
CA LYS A 102 34.88 9.85 30.30
C LYS A 102 36.15 10.56 29.83
N ARG A 103 36.11 11.89 29.76
CA ARG A 103 37.28 12.67 29.39
C ARG A 103 37.95 13.24 30.63
N VAL A 104 39.27 13.34 30.55
CA VAL A 104 40.07 14.15 31.48
C VAL A 104 40.36 15.45 30.75
N PRO A 105 39.85 16.60 31.22
CA PRO A 105 40.15 17.88 30.59
C PRO A 105 41.64 18.18 30.76
N ASP A 106 42.33 18.44 29.64
CA ASP A 106 43.75 18.79 29.61
C ASP A 106 43.86 20.33 29.54
N PRO A 107 44.60 21.00 30.45
CA PRO A 107 44.74 22.45 30.41
C PRO A 107 45.27 22.92 29.04
N GLY A 108 44.41 23.62 28.28
CA GLY A 108 44.76 24.15 26.95
C GLY A 108 44.13 23.43 25.76
N THR A 109 43.34 22.36 25.96
CA THR A 109 42.54 21.78 24.87
C THR A 109 41.32 22.64 24.56
N THR A 110 41.17 23.02 23.30
CA THR A 110 39.98 23.69 22.77
C THR A 110 38.85 22.69 22.54
N ALA A 111 37.63 23.19 22.33
CA ALA A 111 36.50 22.36 21.93
C ALA A 111 36.71 21.72 20.53
N ALA A 112 37.66 22.22 19.72
CA ALA A 112 38.01 21.61 18.44
C ALA A 112 38.84 20.34 18.66
N ASP A 113 39.84 20.43 19.54
CA ASP A 113 40.66 19.29 19.98
C ASP A 113 39.82 18.23 20.70
N SER A 114 38.66 18.63 21.24
CA SER A 114 37.71 17.72 21.89
C SER A 114 37.13 16.66 20.95
N PHE A 115 37.07 16.91 19.64
CA PHE A 115 36.59 15.93 18.66
C PHE A 115 37.68 14.96 18.17
N ASP A 116 38.96 15.26 18.42
CA ASP A 116 40.08 14.36 18.06
C ASP A 116 40.20 13.18 19.03
N ARG A 117 39.64 13.32 20.25
CA ARG A 117 39.67 12.29 21.30
C ARG A 117 38.27 11.75 21.56
N VAL A 118 37.80 10.90 20.65
CA VAL A 118 36.47 10.28 20.69
C VAL A 118 36.54 8.76 20.83
N PRO A 119 35.49 8.10 21.37
CA PRO A 119 35.49 6.66 21.63
C PRO A 119 35.78 5.77 20.41
N LEU A 120 35.59 6.28 19.19
CA LEU A 120 35.88 5.57 17.94
C LEU A 120 37.29 4.96 17.90
N ALA A 121 38.28 5.63 18.50
CA ALA A 121 39.67 5.17 18.52
C ALA A 121 39.86 3.83 19.26
N HIS A 122 38.94 3.45 20.15
CA HIS A 122 39.00 2.18 20.87
C HIS A 122 38.41 1.02 20.08
N LEU A 123 37.69 1.28 18.98
CA LEU A 123 36.97 0.24 18.26
C LEU A 123 37.90 -0.55 17.32
N PRO A 124 37.70 -1.89 17.19
CA PRO A 124 38.51 -2.69 16.29
C PRO A 124 38.34 -2.27 14.84
N GLN A 125 39.44 -1.99 14.13
CA GLN A 125 39.38 -1.53 12.73
C GLN A 125 38.67 -2.51 11.80
N ALA A 126 38.82 -3.82 12.03
CA ALA A 126 38.09 -4.85 11.28
C ALA A 126 36.57 -4.76 11.50
N TRP A 127 36.12 -4.42 12.70
CA TRP A 127 34.71 -4.24 13.02
C TRP A 127 34.15 -2.97 12.33
N ILE A 128 34.89 -1.87 12.37
CA ILE A 128 34.53 -0.63 11.64
C ILE A 128 34.44 -0.91 10.12
N ALA A 129 35.42 -1.64 9.57
CA ALA A 129 35.44 -1.97 8.14
C ALA A 129 34.22 -2.82 7.71
N ALA A 130 33.69 -3.66 8.60
CA ALA A 130 32.48 -4.43 8.35
C ALA A 130 31.22 -3.56 8.19
N LEU A 131 31.26 -2.29 8.63
CA LEU A 131 30.13 -1.36 8.51
C LEU A 131 30.04 -0.68 7.14
N ARG A 132 30.98 -0.95 6.22
CA ARG A 132 31.06 -0.30 4.91
C ARG A 132 29.71 -0.37 4.17
N GLY A 133 29.17 0.80 3.79
CA GLY A 133 27.92 0.91 3.04
C GLY A 133 26.65 0.73 3.87
N SER A 134 26.76 0.56 5.19
CA SER A 134 25.62 0.37 6.11
C SER A 134 25.41 1.53 7.09
N LEU A 135 26.29 2.53 7.10
CA LEU A 135 26.21 3.65 8.04
C LEU A 135 25.22 4.69 7.53
N MET A 136 24.08 4.81 8.22
CA MET A 136 23.01 5.77 7.88
C MET A 136 23.21 7.13 8.52
N ALA A 137 23.65 7.12 9.77
CA ALA A 137 23.98 8.32 10.52
C ALA A 137 25.18 8.02 11.43
N ALA A 138 26.05 9.01 11.60
CA ALA A 138 27.21 8.90 12.46
C ALA A 138 27.45 10.26 13.12
N ALA A 139 27.67 10.27 14.43
CA ALA A 139 27.85 11.50 15.16
C ALA A 139 28.89 11.39 16.26
N HIS A 140 29.66 12.46 16.42
CA HIS A 140 30.43 12.71 17.62
C HIS A 140 29.73 13.74 18.49
N VAL A 141 29.67 13.45 19.78
CA VAL A 141 29.11 14.37 20.78
C VAL A 141 30.17 14.66 21.81
N VAL A 142 30.41 15.93 22.08
CA VAL A 142 31.26 16.38 23.19
C VAL A 142 30.35 16.99 24.25
N LEU A 143 30.40 16.44 25.46
CA LEU A 143 29.68 16.95 26.62
C LEU A 143 30.69 17.65 27.53
N GLU A 144 30.53 18.95 27.76
CA GLU A 144 31.43 19.77 28.56
C GLU A 144 30.67 20.54 29.65
N ARG A 145 31.37 20.99 30.70
CA ARG A 145 30.79 21.83 31.76
C ARG A 145 30.83 23.30 31.39
N GLY A 146 29.89 24.06 31.96
CA GLY A 146 29.81 25.51 31.84
C GLY A 146 29.20 25.98 30.52
N ALA A 147 28.77 27.23 30.49
CA ALA A 147 28.31 27.88 29.27
C ALA A 147 29.49 28.19 28.34
N ALA A 148 29.22 28.28 27.03
CA ALA A 148 30.23 28.65 26.04
C ALA A 148 29.84 29.93 25.31
N ASP A 149 30.85 30.67 24.85
CA ASP A 149 30.66 31.76 23.91
C ASP A 149 30.41 31.16 22.51
N PRO A 150 29.28 31.48 21.84
CA PRO A 150 28.98 30.98 20.50
C PRO A 150 30.11 31.20 19.48
N ALA A 151 30.86 32.31 19.60
CA ALA A 151 31.97 32.62 18.70
C ALA A 151 33.11 31.60 18.82
N THR A 152 33.35 31.07 20.01
CA THR A 152 34.37 30.04 20.26
C THR A 152 33.93 28.67 19.74
N LEU A 153 32.63 28.40 19.71
CA LEU A 153 32.08 27.13 19.22
C LEU A 153 32.07 27.04 17.70
N GLN A 154 31.91 28.16 17.00
CA GLN A 154 31.87 28.20 15.53
C GLN A 154 33.11 27.55 14.89
N GLN A 155 34.27 27.56 15.56
CA GLN A 155 35.51 26.93 15.10
C GLN A 155 35.40 25.41 14.95
N ASN A 156 34.43 24.78 15.61
CA ASN A 156 34.21 23.32 15.57
C ASN A 156 33.35 22.88 14.37
N PHE A 157 32.76 23.84 13.66
CA PHE A 157 31.71 23.63 12.68
C PHE A 157 32.05 24.30 11.35
N THR A 158 31.65 23.67 10.26
CA THR A 158 31.89 24.17 8.90
C THR A 158 30.65 24.87 8.34
N GLY A 159 29.47 24.59 8.89
CA GLY A 159 28.20 25.15 8.45
C GLY A 159 27.66 26.28 9.33
N MET A 160 26.41 26.66 9.01
CA MET A 160 25.63 27.60 9.82
C MET A 160 25.25 26.93 11.14
N LEU A 161 25.73 27.50 12.24
CA LEU A 161 25.44 27.02 13.58
C LEU A 161 23.96 27.11 13.91
N ALA A 162 23.42 26.04 14.49
CA ALA A 162 22.17 26.00 15.20
C ALA A 162 22.46 25.75 16.68
N GLY A 163 21.69 26.40 17.54
CA GLY A 163 21.90 26.28 18.97
C GLY A 163 20.74 26.79 19.81
N ALA A 164 20.58 26.19 20.97
CA ALA A 164 19.54 26.54 21.92
C ALA A 164 19.94 26.19 23.34
N ARG A 165 19.37 26.92 24.30
CA ARG A 165 19.30 26.47 25.70
C ARG A 165 18.19 25.45 25.82
N VAL A 166 18.48 24.31 26.42
CA VAL A 166 17.63 23.12 26.43
C VAL A 166 17.45 22.58 27.85
N MET A 167 16.31 21.95 28.11
CA MET A 167 16.00 21.21 29.34
C MET A 167 16.24 21.96 30.66
N GLN A 168 16.23 23.30 30.67
CA GLN A 168 16.44 24.15 31.85
C GLN A 168 17.75 23.84 32.60
N GLY A 169 18.87 23.77 31.87
CA GLY A 169 20.18 23.52 32.47
C GLY A 169 21.26 23.11 31.47
N GLY A 170 20.91 23.01 30.19
CA GLY A 170 21.85 22.66 29.14
C GLY A 170 21.88 23.62 27.96
N GLU A 171 22.93 23.50 27.16
CA GLU A 171 22.99 24.08 25.82
C GLU A 171 23.32 22.99 24.80
N LEU A 172 22.78 23.15 23.59
CA LEU A 172 23.00 22.30 22.44
C LEU A 172 23.50 23.15 21.28
N TRP A 173 24.54 22.67 20.60
CA TRP A 173 25.16 23.34 19.47
C TRP A 173 25.53 22.33 18.36
N THR A 174 25.19 22.63 17.12
CA THR A 174 25.49 21.80 15.94
C THR A 174 25.29 22.58 14.64
N ASP A 175 25.95 22.21 13.56
CA ASP A 175 25.62 22.69 12.20
C ASP A 175 24.85 21.64 11.37
N PHE A 176 24.58 20.46 11.95
CA PHE A 176 23.96 19.31 11.30
C PHE A 176 24.68 18.85 10.01
N ALA A 177 25.92 19.29 9.78
CA ALA A 177 26.73 18.94 8.64
C ALA A 177 27.64 17.76 8.96
N ILE A 178 27.87 16.92 7.95
CA ILE A 178 28.87 15.86 8.02
C ILE A 178 30.23 16.50 7.82
N GLN A 179 31.12 16.33 8.80
CA GLN A 179 32.46 16.90 8.78
C GLN A 179 33.40 16.03 7.94
N PRO A 180 34.65 16.48 7.65
CA PRO A 180 35.59 15.74 6.81
C PRO A 180 35.94 14.32 7.30
N ASP A 181 35.73 14.05 8.59
CA ASP A 181 35.89 12.73 9.21
C ASP A 181 34.70 11.78 8.94
N GLY A 182 33.61 12.28 8.34
CA GLY A 182 32.39 11.53 8.05
C GLY A 182 31.34 11.54 9.16
N PHE A 183 31.53 12.35 10.21
CA PHE A 183 30.62 12.42 11.36
C PHE A 183 29.96 13.80 11.48
N SER A 184 28.69 13.81 11.88
CA SER A 184 28.05 15.02 12.39
C SER A 184 28.61 15.37 13.77
N ARG A 185 28.71 16.66 14.10
CA ARG A 185 29.22 17.11 15.41
C ARG A 185 28.14 17.77 16.25
N PHE A 186 28.18 17.48 17.55
CA PHE A 186 27.32 18.10 18.54
C PHE A 186 28.13 18.49 19.77
N VAL A 187 27.94 19.70 20.25
CA VAL A 187 28.47 20.14 21.53
C VAL A 187 27.30 20.31 22.49
N LEU A 188 27.36 19.59 23.60
CA LEU A 188 26.43 19.69 24.72
C LEU A 188 27.13 20.35 25.89
N ARG A 189 26.48 21.33 26.50
CA ARG A 189 27.00 22.02 27.69
C ARG A 189 26.14 21.73 28.90
N ASP A 190 26.74 21.22 29.95
CA ASP A 190 26.18 21.11 31.29
C ASP A 190 26.39 22.45 32.02
N VAL A 191 25.39 23.33 31.96
CA VAL A 191 25.39 24.65 32.63
C VAL A 191 24.89 24.51 34.07
N ASP A 192 23.77 23.81 34.24
CA ASP A 192 23.15 23.49 35.53
C ASP A 192 22.25 22.24 35.38
N MET A 193 22.78 21.18 34.75
CA MET A 193 22.00 19.95 34.57
C MET A 193 21.92 19.16 35.87
N ARG A 194 20.70 18.74 36.20
CA ARG A 194 20.40 17.75 37.23
C ARG A 194 20.78 16.34 36.79
N ALA A 195 20.82 15.44 37.76
CA ALA A 195 21.13 14.02 37.55
C ALA A 195 20.37 13.42 36.34
N GLN A 196 21.11 12.72 35.49
CA GLN A 196 20.63 12.05 34.27
C GLN A 196 20.11 12.96 33.14
N GLN A 197 20.08 14.29 33.29
CA GLN A 197 19.67 15.18 32.20
C GLN A 197 20.63 15.12 31.00
N ALA A 198 21.93 15.10 31.24
CA ALA A 198 22.93 15.00 30.16
C ALA A 198 22.74 13.76 29.28
N GLY A 199 22.46 12.61 29.92
CA GLY A 199 22.13 11.37 29.23
C GLY A 199 20.88 11.44 28.35
N ARG A 200 19.82 12.05 28.89
CA ARG A 200 18.58 12.29 28.14
C ARG A 200 18.83 13.23 26.97
N LEU A 201 19.51 14.36 27.19
CA LEU A 201 19.83 15.32 26.14
C LEU A 201 20.63 14.66 25.01
N ALA A 202 21.72 13.96 25.34
CA ALA A 202 22.53 13.26 24.36
C ALA A 202 21.70 12.24 23.56
N GLN A 203 20.86 11.44 24.23
CA GLN A 203 19.97 10.51 23.54
C GLN A 203 19.01 11.25 22.59
N ARG A 204 18.37 12.34 23.01
CA ARG A 204 17.44 13.11 22.17
C ARG A 204 18.12 13.68 20.94
N VAL A 205 19.33 14.20 21.10
CA VAL A 205 20.12 14.74 19.99
C VAL A 205 20.51 13.66 18.99
N LEU A 206 20.99 12.51 19.48
CA LEU A 206 21.35 11.36 18.63
C LEU A 206 20.13 10.74 17.94
N GLU A 207 18.97 10.74 18.60
CA GLU A 207 17.70 10.33 18.01
C GLU A 207 17.24 11.31 16.93
N ILE A 208 17.37 12.63 17.13
CA ILE A 208 17.08 13.63 16.08
C ILE A 208 17.98 13.39 14.87
N GLU A 209 19.28 13.18 15.10
CA GLU A 209 20.25 12.91 14.04
C GLU A 209 19.93 11.65 13.23
N THR A 210 19.58 10.56 13.92
CA THR A 210 19.26 9.30 13.25
C THR A 210 17.90 9.39 12.54
N TYR A 211 16.88 9.91 13.21
CA TYR A 211 15.53 9.95 12.66
C TYR A 211 15.39 10.96 11.51
N ARG A 212 16.16 12.06 11.48
CA ARG A 212 16.14 12.98 10.31
C ARG A 212 16.66 12.28 9.06
N MET A 213 17.72 11.46 9.19
CA MET A 213 18.27 10.69 8.06
C MET A 213 17.28 9.62 7.61
N MET A 214 16.69 8.88 8.55
CA MET A 214 15.66 7.88 8.26
C MET A 214 14.41 8.49 7.62
N ALA A 215 14.00 9.69 8.05
CA ALA A 215 12.91 10.43 7.43
C ALA A 215 13.23 10.78 5.97
N LEU A 216 14.45 11.30 5.72
CA LEU A 216 14.88 11.74 4.39
C LEU A 216 15.03 10.61 3.36
N LEU A 217 15.11 9.34 3.77
CA LEU A 217 15.09 8.19 2.84
C LEU A 217 13.84 8.14 1.95
N GLY A 218 12.74 8.77 2.38
CA GLY A 218 11.52 8.86 1.58
C GLY A 218 11.59 9.85 0.43
N LEU A 219 12.47 10.85 0.49
CA LEU A 219 12.56 11.90 -0.54
C LEU A 219 12.94 11.36 -1.93
N PRO A 220 14.02 10.56 -2.11
CA PRO A 220 14.35 10.02 -3.43
C PRO A 220 13.25 9.09 -3.97
N VAL A 221 12.59 8.33 -3.08
CA VAL A 221 11.43 7.50 -3.43
C VAL A 221 10.26 8.37 -3.91
N ALA A 222 9.92 9.42 -3.16
CA ALA A 222 8.85 10.34 -3.51
C ALA A 222 9.09 10.99 -4.89
N ARG A 223 10.33 11.42 -5.19
CA ARG A 223 10.68 11.97 -6.51
C ARG A 223 10.49 10.96 -7.65
N THR A 224 10.90 9.71 -7.42
CA THR A 224 10.75 8.63 -8.41
C THR A 224 9.27 8.29 -8.64
N VAL A 225 8.50 8.18 -7.56
CA VAL A 225 7.06 7.93 -7.64
C VAL A 225 6.34 9.10 -8.29
N ALA A 226 6.70 10.35 -7.97
CA ALA A 226 6.09 11.54 -8.58
C ALA A 226 6.16 11.51 -10.12
N ALA A 227 7.35 11.23 -10.66
CA ALA A 227 7.54 11.11 -12.11
C ALA A 227 6.70 9.95 -12.70
N ALA A 228 6.65 8.80 -12.02
CA ALA A 228 5.82 7.69 -12.47
C ALA A 228 4.31 7.99 -12.39
N LEU A 229 3.86 8.83 -11.46
CA LEU A 229 2.48 9.29 -11.38
C LEU A 229 2.12 10.26 -12.50
N ASP A 230 3.06 11.10 -12.95
CA ASP A 230 2.86 11.98 -14.10
C ASP A 230 2.51 11.17 -15.36
N ASP A 231 3.25 10.09 -15.62
CA ASP A 231 2.97 9.18 -16.73
C ASP A 231 1.58 8.53 -16.62
N VAL A 232 1.23 8.04 -15.43
CA VAL A 232 -0.06 7.37 -15.19
C VAL A 232 -1.22 8.35 -15.35
N GLU A 233 -1.06 9.59 -14.91
CA GLU A 233 -2.10 10.62 -15.05
C GLU A 233 -2.29 11.05 -16.51
N ALA A 234 -1.20 11.20 -17.28
CA ALA A 234 -1.28 11.50 -18.71
C ALA A 234 -1.93 10.36 -19.52
N GLU A 235 -1.59 9.10 -19.19
CA GLU A 235 -2.21 7.94 -19.81
C GLU A 235 -3.71 7.87 -19.45
N LEU A 236 -4.08 8.09 -18.18
CA LEU A 236 -5.49 8.14 -17.77
C LEU A 236 -6.27 9.23 -18.50
N ALA A 237 -5.71 10.42 -18.67
CA ALA A 237 -6.34 11.52 -19.40
C ALA A 237 -6.64 11.13 -20.86
N THR A 238 -5.65 10.53 -21.53
CA THR A 238 -5.79 10.05 -22.91
C THR A 238 -6.89 8.97 -23.03
N LEU A 239 -6.95 8.03 -22.08
CA LEU A 239 -7.97 6.98 -22.05
C LEU A 239 -9.37 7.56 -21.75
N ALA A 240 -9.47 8.53 -20.85
CA ALA A 240 -10.72 9.21 -20.54
C ALA A 240 -11.25 10.01 -21.75
N GLU A 241 -10.38 10.70 -22.50
CA GLU A 241 -10.77 11.37 -23.75
C GLU A 241 -11.30 10.38 -24.79
N ARG A 242 -10.63 9.24 -24.99
CA ARG A 242 -11.12 8.17 -25.87
C ARG A 242 -12.47 7.61 -25.43
N MET A 243 -12.72 7.53 -24.12
CA MET A 243 -14.02 7.13 -23.58
C MET A 243 -15.12 8.14 -23.96
N VAL A 244 -14.85 9.43 -23.81
CA VAL A 244 -15.80 10.51 -24.10
C VAL A 244 -16.07 10.65 -25.60
N ALA A 245 -15.03 10.54 -26.44
CA ALA A 245 -15.15 10.69 -27.89
C ALA A 245 -16.19 9.75 -28.52
N GLY A 246 -16.43 8.58 -27.90
CA GLY A 246 -17.57 7.72 -28.22
C GLY A 246 -17.55 7.10 -29.63
N GLY A 247 -18.46 6.18 -29.90
CA GLY A 247 -18.62 5.57 -31.24
C GLY A 247 -17.74 4.35 -31.54
N ALA A 248 -17.06 3.79 -30.54
CA ALA A 248 -16.22 2.62 -30.72
C ALA A 248 -17.02 1.30 -30.62
N SER A 249 -16.64 0.29 -31.39
CA SER A 249 -17.24 -1.05 -31.30
C SER A 249 -17.09 -1.66 -29.90
N ALA A 250 -17.89 -2.68 -29.56
CA ALA A 250 -17.76 -3.40 -28.30
C ALA A 250 -16.32 -3.92 -28.04
N ALA A 251 -15.59 -4.29 -29.11
CA ALA A 251 -14.19 -4.71 -29.01
C ALA A 251 -13.25 -3.57 -28.58
N ALA A 252 -13.50 -2.35 -29.06
CA ALA A 252 -12.71 -1.18 -28.69
C ALA A 252 -12.98 -0.71 -27.25
N GLU A 253 -14.22 -0.88 -26.76
CA GLU A 253 -14.53 -0.63 -25.34
C GLU A 253 -13.88 -1.67 -24.42
N GLN A 254 -13.82 -2.94 -24.84
CA GLN A 254 -13.10 -3.99 -24.12
C GLN A 254 -11.58 -3.74 -24.07
N ASP A 255 -10.98 -3.28 -25.18
CA ASP A 255 -9.57 -2.88 -25.20
C ASP A 255 -9.28 -1.71 -24.25
N LEU A 256 -10.16 -0.70 -24.24
CA LEU A 256 -10.06 0.44 -23.32
C LEU A 256 -10.13 0.00 -21.85
N LEU A 257 -11.02 -0.96 -21.53
CA LEU A 257 -11.13 -1.54 -20.18
C LEU A 257 -9.86 -2.28 -19.78
N GLY A 258 -9.26 -3.02 -20.72
CA GLY A 258 -7.97 -3.68 -20.52
C GLY A 258 -6.84 -2.68 -20.23
N GLN A 259 -6.82 -1.54 -20.93
CA GLN A 259 -5.82 -0.47 -20.71
C GLN A 259 -5.97 0.16 -19.32
N ILE A 260 -7.18 0.52 -18.91
CA ILE A 260 -7.44 1.07 -17.57
C ILE A 260 -7.10 0.07 -16.46
N THR A 261 -7.41 -1.22 -16.67
CA THR A 261 -7.09 -2.28 -15.70
C THR A 261 -5.57 -2.44 -15.53
N ARG A 262 -4.80 -2.37 -16.63
CA ARG A 262 -3.32 -2.38 -16.56
C ARG A 262 -2.79 -1.14 -15.86
N LEU A 263 -3.41 0.02 -16.09
CA LEU A 263 -3.03 1.27 -15.43
C LEU A 263 -3.26 1.19 -13.91
N ALA A 264 -4.39 0.63 -13.48
CA ALA A 264 -4.69 0.36 -12.07
C ALA A 264 -3.65 -0.57 -11.44
N ALA A 265 -3.31 -1.67 -12.12
CA ALA A 265 -2.30 -2.62 -11.65
C ALA A 265 -0.90 -1.99 -11.54
N ARG A 266 -0.53 -1.11 -12.46
CA ARG A 266 0.73 -0.35 -12.42
C ARG A 266 0.78 0.59 -11.21
N LEU A 267 -0.31 1.32 -10.94
CA LEU A 267 -0.42 2.19 -9.77
C LEU A 267 -0.36 1.41 -8.46
N GLU A 268 -1.04 0.25 -8.38
CA GLU A 268 -1.03 -0.61 -7.21
C GLU A 268 0.38 -1.17 -6.94
N LYS A 269 1.09 -1.59 -8.00
CA LYS A 269 2.50 -2.00 -7.88
C LYS A 269 3.38 -0.88 -7.34
N LEU A 270 3.19 0.36 -7.79
CA LEU A 270 3.90 1.52 -7.25
C LEU A 270 3.57 1.74 -5.76
N SER A 271 2.31 1.53 -5.36
CA SER A 271 1.85 1.64 -3.97
C SER A 271 2.51 0.61 -3.07
N LEU A 272 2.45 -0.66 -3.45
CA LEU A 272 3.00 -1.77 -2.67
C LEU A 272 4.52 -1.65 -2.51
N ASN A 273 5.24 -1.23 -3.56
CA ASN A 273 6.69 -1.13 -3.52
C ASN A 273 7.21 0.05 -2.67
N ASN A 274 6.47 1.16 -2.61
CA ASN A 274 6.97 2.41 -2.04
C ASN A 274 6.23 2.87 -0.78
N GLY A 275 5.02 2.35 -0.53
CA GLY A 275 4.14 2.77 0.55
C GLY A 275 4.77 2.58 1.93
N TYR A 276 5.53 1.49 2.14
CA TYR A 276 6.27 1.28 3.40
C TYR A 276 7.24 2.43 3.67
N ARG A 277 8.09 2.79 2.69
CA ARG A 277 9.13 3.81 2.89
C ARG A 277 8.52 5.19 3.11
N LEU A 278 7.51 5.59 2.33
CA LEU A 278 6.83 6.88 2.49
C LEU A 278 6.12 6.99 3.86
N SER A 279 5.46 5.90 4.29
CA SER A 279 4.83 5.82 5.61
C SER A 279 5.87 5.86 6.75
N ALA A 280 6.97 5.11 6.62
CA ALA A 280 8.08 5.13 7.57
C ALA A 280 8.70 6.53 7.68
N SER A 281 8.92 7.22 6.56
CA SER A 281 9.44 8.59 6.55
C SER A 281 8.54 9.56 7.32
N LYS A 282 7.21 9.45 7.14
CA LYS A 282 6.23 10.23 7.91
C LYS A 282 6.30 9.92 9.41
N ALA A 283 6.46 8.65 9.78
CA ALA A 283 6.59 8.23 11.17
C ALA A 283 7.89 8.76 11.81
N TYR A 284 9.03 8.65 11.11
CA TYR A 284 10.31 9.19 11.57
C TYR A 284 10.28 10.71 11.69
N TYR A 285 9.62 11.42 10.77
CA TYR A 285 9.45 12.86 10.89
C TYR A 285 8.68 13.25 12.17
N ARG A 286 7.61 12.53 12.51
CA ARG A 286 6.90 12.73 13.78
C ARG A 286 7.79 12.48 14.99
N LEU A 287 8.66 11.47 14.95
CA LEU A 287 9.64 11.24 16.00
C LEU A 287 10.61 12.40 16.12
N VAL A 288 11.17 12.91 15.02
CA VAL A 288 12.04 14.11 15.05
C VAL A 288 11.33 15.27 15.74
N ARG A 289 10.10 15.60 15.34
CA ARG A 289 9.31 16.69 15.96
C ARG A 289 9.10 16.48 17.46
N ALA A 290 8.72 15.27 17.88
CA ALA A 290 8.52 14.95 19.29
C ALA A 290 9.82 15.12 20.09
N ARG A 291 10.97 14.72 19.53
CA ARG A 291 12.27 14.85 20.20
C ARG A 291 12.72 16.30 20.33
N ILE A 292 12.46 17.12 19.32
CA ILE A 292 12.72 18.57 19.37
C ILE A 292 11.84 19.24 20.43
N GLU A 293 10.55 18.91 20.49
CA GLU A 293 9.64 19.43 21.51
C GLU A 293 10.11 19.08 22.94
N GLU A 294 10.60 17.86 23.13
CA GLU A 294 11.16 17.41 24.42
C GLU A 294 12.45 18.13 24.84
N LEU A 295 13.20 18.73 23.91
CA LEU A 295 14.35 19.57 24.25
C LEU A 295 13.94 20.82 25.04
N ARG A 296 12.69 21.28 24.88
CA ARG A 296 12.18 22.53 25.46
C ARG A 296 13.12 23.69 25.17
N GLU A 297 13.34 23.91 23.88
CA GLU A 297 14.30 24.91 23.41
C GLU A 297 13.91 26.31 23.85
N THR A 298 14.93 27.07 24.25
CA THR A 298 14.84 28.50 24.47
C THR A 298 15.93 29.18 23.66
N ARG A 299 15.55 30.26 22.98
CA ARG A 299 16.39 30.91 21.97
C ARG A 299 17.68 31.46 22.60
N ILE A 300 18.77 31.31 21.86
CA ILE A 300 20.00 32.07 22.04
C ILE A 300 20.02 33.14 20.95
N GLU A 301 20.29 34.39 21.33
CA GLU A 301 20.24 35.51 20.38
C GLU A 301 21.24 35.32 19.24
N GLY A 302 20.82 35.63 18.01
CA GLY A 302 21.65 35.53 16.81
C GLY A 302 21.84 34.13 16.23
N VAL A 303 21.29 33.07 16.86
CA VAL A 303 21.44 31.68 16.41
C VAL A 303 20.07 31.01 16.26
N PRO A 304 19.78 30.33 15.12
CA PRO A 304 18.54 29.57 14.96
C PRO A 304 18.50 28.38 15.92
N THR A 305 17.33 28.06 16.45
CA THR A 305 17.14 26.84 17.25
C THR A 305 17.19 25.59 16.38
N VAL A 306 17.22 24.40 16.99
CA VAL A 306 17.12 23.14 16.24
C VAL A 306 15.77 23.04 15.55
N ASP A 307 14.68 23.47 16.20
CA ASP A 307 13.35 23.50 15.60
C ASP A 307 13.32 24.35 14.32
N GLU A 308 13.80 25.59 14.37
CA GLU A 308 13.83 26.49 13.21
C GLU A 308 14.73 25.95 12.09
N PHE A 309 15.87 25.36 12.47
CA PHE A 309 16.78 24.75 11.51
C PHE A 309 16.12 23.58 10.78
N MET A 310 15.44 22.70 11.52
CA MET A 310 14.76 21.52 10.99
C MET A 310 13.49 21.88 10.22
N GLU A 311 12.71 22.85 10.69
CA GLU A 311 11.51 23.31 10.01
C GLU A 311 11.85 23.81 8.59
N ARG A 312 12.92 24.58 8.44
CA ARG A 312 13.32 25.11 7.13
C ARG A 312 13.90 24.05 6.19
N ARG A 313 14.52 22.99 6.72
CA ARG A 313 15.36 22.06 5.92
C ARG A 313 14.83 20.64 5.81
N LEU A 314 14.02 20.18 6.76
CA LEU A 314 13.42 18.85 6.76
C LEU A 314 11.96 18.89 6.28
N THR A 315 11.17 19.87 6.72
CA THR A 315 9.74 19.97 6.39
C THR A 315 9.45 19.97 4.88
N PRO A 316 10.20 20.69 4.00
CA PRO A 316 9.90 20.66 2.57
C PRO A 316 10.02 19.27 1.94
N ALA A 317 11.00 18.47 2.37
CA ALA A 317 11.16 17.10 1.91
C ALA A 317 9.99 16.22 2.37
N MET A 318 9.51 16.43 3.59
CA MET A 318 8.38 15.67 4.14
C MET A 318 7.07 16.04 3.47
N ASN A 319 6.83 17.33 3.21
CA ASN A 319 5.69 17.81 2.44
C ASN A 319 5.66 17.19 1.03
N THR A 320 6.83 17.00 0.41
CA THR A 320 6.93 16.30 -0.88
C THR A 320 6.46 14.84 -0.76
N CYS A 321 6.90 14.12 0.27
CA CYS A 321 6.48 12.73 0.51
C CYS A 321 4.97 12.63 0.75
N GLU A 322 4.40 13.55 1.53
CA GLU A 322 2.96 13.59 1.80
C GLU A 322 2.15 13.95 0.55
N ALA A 323 2.58 14.92 -0.24
CA ALA A 323 1.92 15.32 -1.48
C ALA A 323 1.89 14.18 -2.50
N VAL A 324 2.98 13.43 -2.65
CA VAL A 324 3.05 12.26 -3.56
C VAL A 324 2.12 11.15 -3.10
N THR A 325 2.09 10.87 -1.79
CA THR A 325 1.17 9.86 -1.22
C THR A 325 -0.29 10.24 -1.46
N ALA A 326 -0.66 11.50 -1.17
CA ALA A 326 -2.02 11.99 -1.39
C ALA A 326 -2.40 11.99 -2.89
N ARG A 327 -1.46 12.35 -3.78
CA ARG A 327 -1.65 12.30 -5.23
C ARG A 327 -1.89 10.87 -5.71
N GLN A 328 -1.12 9.91 -5.21
CA GLN A 328 -1.28 8.50 -5.52
C GLN A 328 -2.68 7.97 -5.13
N GLU A 329 -3.14 8.29 -3.91
CA GLU A 329 -4.48 7.90 -3.44
C GLU A 329 -5.60 8.57 -4.26
N ALA A 330 -5.42 9.84 -4.64
CA ALA A 330 -6.37 10.55 -5.49
C ALA A 330 -6.44 9.94 -6.89
N LEU A 331 -5.30 9.59 -7.49
CA LEU A 331 -5.24 8.97 -8.81
C LEU A 331 -5.85 7.56 -8.80
N GLY A 332 -5.62 6.78 -7.74
CA GLY A 332 -6.25 5.47 -7.58
C GLY A 332 -7.77 5.54 -7.55
N ARG A 333 -8.32 6.50 -6.81
CA ARG A 333 -9.78 6.77 -6.81
C ARG A 333 -10.29 7.20 -8.18
N ARG A 334 -9.55 8.04 -8.91
CA ARG A 334 -9.94 8.44 -10.29
C ARG A 334 -9.95 7.24 -11.24
N ILE A 335 -8.92 6.40 -11.23
CA ILE A 335 -8.85 5.20 -12.08
C ILE A 335 -10.00 4.25 -11.77
N ALA A 336 -10.30 4.00 -10.49
CA ALA A 336 -11.43 3.16 -10.08
C ALA A 336 -12.76 3.69 -10.62
N ASN A 337 -13.01 4.99 -10.48
CA ASN A 337 -14.23 5.61 -10.99
C ASN A 337 -14.36 5.48 -12.53
N VAL A 338 -13.29 5.72 -13.28
CA VAL A 338 -13.32 5.58 -14.75
C VAL A 338 -13.54 4.12 -15.16
N ASN A 339 -12.92 3.17 -14.44
CA ASN A 339 -13.11 1.74 -14.66
C ASN A 339 -14.58 1.31 -14.45
N ASP A 340 -15.22 1.82 -13.40
CA ASP A 340 -16.63 1.52 -13.09
C ASP A 340 -17.59 2.10 -14.13
N LEU A 341 -17.33 3.33 -14.60
CA LEU A 341 -18.10 3.94 -15.68
C LEU A 341 -17.98 3.14 -16.99
N LEU A 342 -16.76 2.72 -17.34
CA LEU A 342 -16.54 1.95 -18.56
C LEU A 342 -17.16 0.55 -18.48
N ARG A 343 -17.06 -0.12 -17.32
CA ARG A 343 -17.74 -1.40 -17.09
C ARG A 343 -19.25 -1.27 -17.26
N THR A 344 -19.85 -0.22 -16.72
CA THR A 344 -21.28 0.07 -16.86
C THR A 344 -21.65 0.25 -18.34
N ARG A 345 -20.85 1.01 -19.09
CA ARG A 345 -21.07 1.25 -20.51
C ARG A 345 -20.97 -0.03 -21.35
N VAL A 346 -19.93 -0.85 -21.13
CA VAL A 346 -19.76 -2.14 -21.83
C VAL A 346 -20.96 -3.05 -21.59
N SER A 347 -21.47 -3.11 -20.35
CA SER A 347 -22.66 -3.89 -20.01
C SER A 347 -23.89 -3.43 -20.80
N ILE A 348 -24.10 -2.11 -20.92
CA ILE A 348 -25.22 -1.55 -21.70
C ILE A 348 -25.09 -1.91 -23.19
N VAL A 349 -23.89 -1.80 -23.76
CA VAL A 349 -23.65 -2.15 -25.18
C VAL A 349 -23.89 -3.64 -25.43
N GLN A 350 -23.47 -4.51 -24.51
CA GLN A 350 -23.72 -5.95 -24.60
C GLN A 350 -25.22 -6.29 -24.47
N GLU A 351 -25.93 -5.61 -23.57
CA GLU A 351 -27.38 -5.80 -23.40
C GLU A 351 -28.15 -5.38 -24.66
N GLU A 352 -27.77 -4.26 -25.29
CA GLU A 352 -28.37 -3.81 -26.55
C GLU A 352 -28.08 -4.78 -27.70
N GLN A 353 -26.86 -5.34 -27.79
CA GLN A 353 -26.55 -6.38 -28.77
C GLN A 353 -27.39 -7.65 -28.56
N ASN A 354 -27.53 -8.11 -27.31
CA ASN A 354 -28.37 -9.26 -26.98
C ASN A 354 -29.83 -9.01 -27.36
N ARG A 355 -30.35 -7.81 -27.08
CA ARG A 355 -31.71 -7.40 -27.47
C ARG A 355 -31.90 -7.44 -28.98
N GLN A 356 -30.93 -6.96 -29.76
CA GLN A 356 -30.99 -6.99 -31.23
C GLN A 356 -30.99 -8.42 -31.78
N ILE A 357 -30.18 -9.31 -31.20
CA ILE A 357 -30.14 -10.73 -31.56
C ILE A 357 -31.52 -11.37 -31.33
N LEU A 358 -32.10 -11.18 -30.14
CA LEU A 358 -33.42 -11.70 -29.79
C LEU A 358 -34.51 -11.18 -30.75
N GLN A 359 -34.52 -9.88 -31.04
CA GLN A 359 -35.47 -9.30 -32.01
C GLN A 359 -35.31 -9.88 -33.42
N SER A 360 -34.08 -10.15 -33.85
CA SER A 360 -33.82 -10.79 -35.14
C SER A 360 -34.34 -12.23 -35.17
N MET A 361 -34.24 -12.94 -34.05
CA MET A 361 -34.75 -14.29 -33.89
C MET A 361 -36.28 -14.29 -33.93
N ASP A 362 -36.95 -13.40 -33.18
CA ASP A 362 -38.40 -13.24 -33.19
C ASP A 362 -38.93 -12.95 -34.60
N ARG A 363 -38.25 -12.08 -35.36
CA ARG A 363 -38.61 -11.79 -36.76
C ARG A 363 -38.51 -13.02 -37.64
N ARG A 364 -37.42 -13.80 -37.52
CA ARG A 364 -37.25 -15.05 -38.29
C ARG A 364 -38.30 -16.09 -37.91
N THR A 365 -38.59 -16.27 -36.63
CA THR A 365 -39.64 -17.17 -36.13
C THR A 365 -41.01 -16.75 -36.66
N ALA A 366 -41.33 -15.45 -36.65
CA ALA A 366 -42.58 -14.93 -37.21
C ALA A 366 -42.69 -15.17 -38.73
N GLN A 367 -41.58 -15.02 -39.48
CA GLN A 367 -41.54 -15.35 -40.90
C GLN A 367 -41.73 -16.85 -41.16
N GLN A 368 -41.09 -17.71 -40.37
CA GLN A 368 -41.27 -19.16 -40.45
C GLN A 368 -42.73 -19.56 -40.15
N LEU A 369 -43.36 -18.95 -39.14
CA LEU A 369 -44.77 -19.17 -38.83
C LEU A 369 -45.69 -18.78 -39.98
N ARG A 370 -45.45 -17.64 -40.65
CA ARG A 370 -46.24 -17.22 -41.81
C ARG A 370 -46.10 -18.17 -43.00
N LEU A 371 -44.88 -18.63 -43.28
CA LEU A 371 -44.63 -19.62 -44.33
C LEU A 371 -45.31 -20.95 -44.01
N GLN A 372 -45.25 -21.39 -42.76
CA GLN A 372 -45.93 -22.60 -42.31
C GLN A 372 -47.45 -22.48 -42.48
N GLN A 373 -48.04 -21.36 -42.06
CA GLN A 373 -49.47 -21.09 -42.25
C GLN A 373 -49.87 -21.05 -43.74
N ALA A 374 -49.00 -20.53 -44.62
CA ALA A 374 -49.24 -20.54 -46.06
C ALA A 374 -49.23 -21.96 -46.63
N VAL A 375 -48.29 -22.81 -46.19
CA VAL A 375 -48.23 -24.24 -46.58
C VAL A 375 -49.42 -25.01 -46.02
N GLU A 376 -49.84 -24.71 -44.80
CA GLU A 376 -51.06 -25.28 -44.21
C GLU A 376 -52.30 -24.92 -45.04
N GLY A 377 -52.43 -23.66 -45.48
CA GLY A 377 -53.50 -23.24 -46.38
C GLY A 377 -53.51 -23.99 -47.71
N LEU A 378 -52.33 -24.23 -48.30
CA LEU A 378 -52.19 -25.03 -49.53
C LEU A 378 -52.56 -26.51 -49.30
N SER A 379 -52.19 -27.07 -48.14
CA SER A 379 -52.50 -28.46 -47.79
C SER A 379 -54.01 -28.71 -47.67
N VAL A 380 -54.78 -27.72 -47.18
CA VAL A 380 -56.25 -27.81 -47.14
C VAL A 380 -56.82 -27.97 -48.55
N ALA A 381 -56.31 -27.21 -49.53
CA ALA A 381 -56.75 -27.33 -50.92
C ALA A 381 -56.40 -28.70 -51.52
N ALA A 382 -55.16 -29.16 -51.33
CA ALA A 382 -54.69 -30.45 -51.83
C ALA A 382 -55.47 -31.63 -51.21
N ILE A 383 -55.61 -31.67 -49.89
CA ILE A 383 -56.33 -32.74 -49.17
C ILE A 383 -57.81 -32.73 -49.57
N SER A 384 -58.44 -31.56 -49.64
CA SER A 384 -59.85 -31.46 -50.05
C SER A 384 -60.07 -32.01 -51.46
N TYR A 385 -59.17 -31.70 -52.40
CA TYR A 385 -59.23 -32.26 -53.76
C TYR A 385 -59.12 -33.79 -53.77
N TYR A 386 -58.14 -34.36 -53.06
CA TYR A 386 -57.97 -35.82 -52.99
C TYR A 386 -59.16 -36.52 -52.32
N VAL A 387 -59.70 -35.99 -51.23
CA VAL A 387 -60.86 -36.57 -50.51
C VAL A 387 -62.12 -36.52 -51.37
N VAL A 388 -62.40 -35.39 -52.02
CA VAL A 388 -63.52 -35.27 -52.97
C VAL A 388 -63.35 -36.27 -54.12
N GLY A 389 -62.14 -36.40 -54.66
CA GLY A 389 -61.83 -37.40 -55.69
C GLY A 389 -62.14 -38.82 -55.23
N LEU A 390 -61.68 -39.21 -54.04
CA LEU A 390 -61.91 -40.54 -53.45
C LEU A 390 -63.41 -40.83 -53.26
N LEU A 391 -64.15 -39.87 -52.71
CA LEU A 391 -65.59 -39.99 -52.49
C LEU A 391 -66.38 -40.00 -53.80
N GLY A 392 -65.91 -39.25 -54.81
CA GLY A 392 -66.45 -39.31 -56.17
C GLY A 392 -66.29 -40.69 -56.81
N TYR A 393 -65.12 -41.33 -56.65
CA TYR A 393 -64.91 -42.72 -57.09
C TYR A 393 -65.79 -43.71 -56.32
N ALA A 394 -65.93 -43.56 -54.99
CA ALA A 394 -66.83 -44.38 -54.19
C ALA A 394 -68.30 -44.21 -54.61
N GLY A 395 -68.74 -42.98 -54.91
CA GLY A 395 -70.08 -42.70 -55.44
C GLY A 395 -70.34 -43.34 -56.80
N LYS A 396 -69.35 -43.33 -57.69
CA LYS A 396 -69.42 -44.06 -58.97
C LYS A 396 -69.51 -45.57 -58.77
N ALA A 397 -68.77 -46.14 -57.81
CA ALA A 397 -68.86 -47.56 -57.46
C ALA A 397 -70.22 -47.93 -56.83
N ALA A 398 -70.78 -47.09 -55.97
CA ALA A 398 -72.11 -47.28 -55.39
C ALA A 398 -73.24 -47.22 -56.42
N LYS A 399 -73.12 -46.32 -57.42
CA LYS A 399 -74.03 -46.30 -58.57
C LYS A 399 -73.94 -47.59 -59.39
N ALA A 400 -72.73 -48.13 -59.58
CA ALA A 400 -72.55 -49.43 -60.25
C ALA A 400 -73.16 -50.61 -59.47
N LEU A 401 -73.41 -50.46 -58.17
CA LEU A 401 -74.07 -51.43 -57.29
C LEU A 401 -75.61 -51.29 -57.21
N GLY A 402 -76.22 -50.39 -57.98
CA GLY A 402 -77.69 -50.30 -58.14
C GLY A 402 -78.41 -49.26 -57.26
N LEU A 403 -77.68 -48.36 -56.59
CA LEU A 403 -78.28 -47.25 -55.83
C LEU A 403 -78.69 -46.07 -56.75
N PRO A 404 -79.91 -45.50 -56.62
CA PRO A 404 -80.40 -44.41 -57.46
C PRO A 404 -79.84 -43.05 -57.01
N LEU A 405 -78.52 -42.87 -57.10
CA LEU A 405 -77.84 -41.61 -56.77
C LEU A 405 -77.31 -40.96 -58.05
N ASN A 406 -77.61 -39.66 -58.23
CA ASN A 406 -77.01 -38.86 -59.29
C ASN A 406 -75.61 -38.37 -58.83
N PRO A 407 -74.51 -38.94 -59.36
CA PRO A 407 -73.17 -38.72 -58.80
C PRO A 407 -72.70 -37.28 -58.94
N ASP A 408 -73.14 -36.56 -59.98
CA ASP A 408 -72.62 -35.24 -60.30
C ASP A 408 -73.19 -34.17 -59.36
N LEU A 409 -74.49 -34.25 -59.04
CA LEU A 409 -75.13 -33.39 -58.04
C LEU A 409 -74.62 -33.68 -56.62
N ALA A 410 -74.43 -34.95 -56.28
CA ALA A 410 -73.89 -35.35 -54.98
C ALA A 410 -72.45 -34.87 -54.79
N THR A 411 -71.61 -34.98 -55.83
CA THR A 411 -70.20 -34.52 -55.78
C THR A 411 -70.12 -33.00 -55.67
N GLY A 412 -70.96 -32.25 -56.40
CA GLY A 412 -71.03 -30.78 -56.31
C GLY A 412 -71.43 -30.27 -54.93
N ALA A 413 -72.39 -30.93 -54.26
CA ALA A 413 -72.77 -30.59 -52.88
C ALA A 413 -71.71 -31.00 -51.84
N LEU A 414 -70.93 -32.05 -52.13
CA LEU A 414 -69.88 -32.56 -51.22
C LEU A 414 -68.67 -31.65 -51.14
N VAL A 415 -68.29 -30.97 -52.24
CA VAL A 415 -67.09 -30.12 -52.33
C VAL A 415 -67.02 -29.07 -51.20
N PRO A 416 -68.02 -28.17 -51.02
CA PRO A 416 -67.95 -27.17 -49.95
C PRO A 416 -67.99 -27.79 -48.55
N LEU A 417 -68.67 -28.94 -48.40
CA LEU A 417 -68.82 -29.62 -47.12
C LEU A 417 -67.51 -30.30 -46.68
N VAL A 418 -66.80 -30.96 -47.61
CA VAL A 418 -65.48 -31.55 -47.39
C VAL A 418 -64.43 -30.47 -47.15
N ALA A 419 -64.43 -29.40 -47.95
CA ALA A 419 -63.50 -28.29 -47.76
C ALA A 419 -63.68 -27.63 -46.37
N ALA A 420 -64.93 -27.39 -45.95
CA ALA A 420 -65.23 -26.87 -44.62
C ALA A 420 -64.83 -27.86 -43.51
N ALA A 421 -65.07 -29.16 -43.69
CA ALA A 421 -64.71 -30.19 -42.72
C ALA A 421 -63.18 -30.34 -42.56
N VAL A 422 -62.43 -30.36 -43.66
CA VAL A 422 -60.96 -30.42 -43.66
C VAL A 422 -60.36 -29.17 -43.02
N TRP A 423 -60.86 -27.98 -43.38
CA TRP A 423 -60.43 -26.73 -42.78
C TRP A 423 -60.72 -26.67 -41.27
N LEU A 424 -61.93 -27.03 -40.83
CA LEU A 424 -62.28 -27.08 -39.41
C LEU A 424 -61.47 -28.16 -38.66
N GLY A 425 -61.18 -29.29 -39.29
CA GLY A 425 -60.38 -30.38 -38.73
C GLY A 425 -58.94 -29.94 -38.47
N LEU A 426 -58.26 -29.41 -39.48
CA LEU A 426 -56.89 -28.86 -39.36
C LEU A 426 -56.84 -27.71 -38.36
N ARG A 427 -57.82 -26.80 -38.39
CA ARG A 427 -57.88 -25.67 -37.46
C ARG A 427 -58.10 -26.11 -36.01
N ARG A 428 -58.91 -27.15 -35.76
CA ARG A 428 -59.10 -27.73 -34.42
C ARG A 428 -57.86 -28.48 -33.94
N MET A 429 -57.17 -29.18 -34.83
CA MET A 429 -55.94 -29.91 -34.50
C MET A 429 -54.81 -28.96 -34.11
N HIS A 430 -54.59 -27.87 -34.86
CA HIS A 430 -53.63 -26.83 -34.50
C HIS A 430 -53.96 -26.14 -33.18
N LYS A 431 -55.25 -25.87 -32.91
CA LYS A 431 -55.68 -25.25 -31.64
C LYS A 431 -55.42 -26.14 -30.42
N ARG A 432 -55.30 -27.47 -30.61
CA ARG A 432 -54.94 -28.43 -29.55
C ARG A 432 -53.42 -28.58 -29.39
N MET A 433 -52.63 -28.36 -30.45
CA MET A 433 -51.16 -28.48 -30.42
C MET A 433 -50.43 -27.18 -30.01
N HIS A 434 -51.07 -26.00 -30.09
CA HIS A 434 -50.48 -24.72 -29.66
C HIS A 434 -50.95 -24.22 -28.29
N ARG A 435 -51.32 -25.11 -27.38
CA ARG A 435 -51.48 -24.72 -25.96
C ARG A 435 -50.08 -24.60 -25.35
N PRO A 436 -49.62 -23.40 -24.93
CA PRO A 436 -48.29 -23.27 -24.35
C PRO A 436 -48.23 -24.13 -23.09
N VAL A 437 -47.19 -24.96 -22.99
CA VAL A 437 -46.79 -25.56 -21.72
C VAL A 437 -46.25 -24.40 -20.88
N VAL A 438 -47.11 -23.85 -20.02
CA VAL A 438 -46.70 -22.96 -18.93
C VAL A 438 -45.88 -23.82 -17.98
N GLY A 439 -44.56 -23.70 -18.08
CA GLY A 439 -43.62 -24.21 -17.09
C GLY A 439 -43.59 -23.25 -15.90
N ASP A 440 -44.53 -23.42 -14.98
CA ASP A 440 -44.47 -22.83 -13.65
C ASP A 440 -43.74 -23.82 -12.73
N ARG A 441 -42.49 -23.51 -12.39
CA ARG A 441 -41.73 -24.03 -11.23
C ARG A 441 -40.39 -23.31 -11.15
N HIS A 442 -40.31 -22.29 -10.30
CA HIS A 442 -39.39 -22.20 -9.16
C HIS A 442 -39.29 -20.75 -8.68
N ALA A 443 -40.14 -20.41 -7.70
CA ALA A 443 -39.89 -19.34 -6.74
C ALA A 443 -40.44 -19.81 -5.39
N GLU A 444 -39.63 -20.56 -4.64
CA GLU A 444 -39.76 -20.71 -3.18
C GLU A 444 -38.51 -21.41 -2.62
N ILE A 445 -37.45 -20.64 -2.35
CA ILE A 445 -36.62 -20.82 -1.15
C ILE A 445 -36.21 -19.41 -0.71
N GLY A 446 -36.87 -18.92 0.34
CA GLY A 446 -36.36 -17.81 1.13
C GLY A 446 -35.16 -18.26 1.94
N HIS A 447 -34.16 -17.39 2.06
CA HIS A 447 -33.30 -17.41 3.23
C HIS A 447 -33.03 -15.98 3.69
N ALA A 448 -33.43 -15.75 4.93
CA ALA A 448 -33.23 -14.55 5.69
C ALA A 448 -31.75 -14.32 6.02
N VAL A 449 -31.42 -13.05 6.17
CA VAL A 449 -30.18 -12.44 6.68
C VAL A 449 -30.02 -12.72 8.19
N LEU A 450 -28.79 -12.95 8.68
CA LEU A 450 -28.10 -12.26 9.81
C LEU A 450 -26.77 -12.99 10.24
N PRO A 451 -25.84 -12.34 10.98
CA PRO A 451 -24.39 -12.22 10.66
C PRO A 451 -23.48 -13.07 11.59
N PRO A 452 -22.13 -12.94 11.58
CA PRO A 452 -21.38 -11.73 11.99
C PRO A 452 -20.56 -11.03 10.88
#